data_AF-A0A7J2S2S7-F1
#
_entry.id   AF-A0A7J2S2S7-F1
#
_cell.length_a   1.000
_cell.length_b   1.000
_cell.length_c   1.000
_cell.angle_alpha   90.00
_cell.angle_beta   90.00
_cell.angle_gamma   90.00
#
_symmetry.space_group_name_H-M   'P 1'
#
loop_
_entity.id
_entity.type
_entity.pdbx_description
1 polymer ?
#
loop_
_entity_poly.entity_id
_entity_poly.type
_entity_poly.pdbx_seq_one_letter_code
_entity_poly.pdbx_strand_id
1 'polypeptide(L)'
;MEEDEGWIRDVLLDAWDVVVDGVASERKQMLQPPRGGEGKWKIESRTKIKSLTEGLSEFEDAGGAVLHFVKYAEYYLPRSDLNSTLEKILEKVSDIRKRTDGNPEQMRRQIEHLIGYIAWSLDGFVNILNNCGDDEKAIRENLDRMLTAELSLAGAGDQKDDIVNKLVEWWKNPGRGR
;
A
#
# COMPACT_ATOMS: atom_id res chain seq x y z
N MET A 1 2.69 23.52 -17.24
CA MET A 1 3.00 22.36 -16.38
C MET A 1 1.72 22.12 -15.59
N GLU A 2 0.81 21.29 -16.10
CA GLU A 2 -0.50 21.08 -15.44
C GLU A 2 -1.25 19.81 -15.92
N GLU A 3 -0.77 19.08 -16.94
CA GLU A 3 -1.38 17.83 -17.41
C GLU A 3 -0.81 16.55 -16.74
N ASP A 4 0.29 16.66 -16.01
CA ASP A 4 1.12 15.51 -15.61
C ASP A 4 0.83 14.98 -14.18
N GLU A 5 -0.20 15.48 -13.50
CA GLU A 5 -0.47 15.16 -12.07
C GLU A 5 -1.78 14.39 -11.82
N GLY A 6 -2.66 14.24 -12.82
CA GLY A 6 -3.94 13.53 -12.64
C GLY A 6 -3.78 12.06 -12.23
N TRP A 7 -2.73 11.41 -12.73
CA TRP A 7 -2.43 10.02 -12.39
C TRP A 7 -1.92 9.84 -10.95
N ILE A 8 -1.40 10.88 -10.30
CA ILE A 8 -0.91 10.80 -8.91
C ILE A 8 -2.08 10.47 -7.99
N ARG A 9 -3.23 11.09 -8.24
CA ARG A 9 -4.50 10.79 -7.55
C ARG A 9 -4.84 9.31 -7.68
N ASP A 10 -4.82 8.79 -8.90
CA ASP A 10 -5.19 7.40 -9.17
C ASP A 10 -4.21 6.42 -8.51
N VAL A 11 -2.90 6.69 -8.60
CA VAL A 11 -1.87 5.87 -7.95
C VAL A 11 -1.99 5.91 -6.42
N LEU A 12 -2.30 7.07 -5.84
CA LEU A 12 -2.47 7.19 -4.40
C LEU A 12 -3.69 6.39 -3.91
N LEU A 13 -4.80 6.44 -4.66
CA LEU A 13 -5.98 5.65 -4.35
C LEU A 13 -5.73 4.15 -4.55
N ASP A 14 -5.00 3.75 -5.60
CA ASP A 14 -4.57 2.37 -5.81
C ASP A 14 -3.70 1.87 -4.66
N ALA A 15 -2.80 2.71 -4.14
CA ALA A 15 -1.96 2.37 -3.01
C ALA A 15 -2.80 2.14 -1.74
N TRP A 16 -3.78 3.01 -1.46
CA TRP A 16 -4.68 2.84 -0.33
C TRP A 16 -5.58 1.61 -0.47
N ASP A 17 -6.02 1.27 -1.69
CA ASP A 17 -6.74 0.02 -1.98
C ASP A 17 -5.88 -1.22 -1.64
N VAL A 18 -4.59 -1.20 -2.03
CA VAL A 18 -3.64 -2.27 -1.67
C VAL A 18 -3.42 -2.35 -0.16
N VAL A 19 -3.27 -1.21 0.53
CA VAL A 19 -3.07 -1.18 1.98
C VAL A 19 -4.29 -1.70 2.73
N VAL A 20 -5.49 -1.33 2.28
CA VAL A 20 -6.72 -1.73 2.93
C VAL A 20 -7.07 -3.18 2.63
N ASP A 21 -7.03 -3.63 1.37
CA ASP A 21 -7.50 -4.97 0.98
C ASP A 21 -6.39 -6.01 0.97
N GLY A 22 -5.21 -5.65 0.45
CA GLY A 22 -4.06 -6.54 0.33
C GLY A 22 -3.46 -6.88 1.68
N VAL A 23 -3.16 -5.87 2.51
CA VAL A 23 -2.54 -6.11 3.82
C VAL A 23 -3.57 -6.63 4.84
N ALA A 24 -4.85 -6.32 4.67
CA ALA A 24 -5.87 -6.90 5.54
C ALA A 24 -5.95 -8.43 5.48
N SER A 25 -5.64 -8.99 4.33
CA SER A 25 -5.72 -10.43 4.06
C SER A 25 -4.44 -11.20 4.45
N GLU A 26 -3.29 -10.53 4.64
CA GLU A 26 -2.03 -11.15 5.11
C GLU A 26 -2.05 -11.62 6.59
N ARG A 27 -3.15 -11.35 7.29
CA ARG A 27 -3.22 -11.46 8.75
C ARG A 27 -3.16 -12.88 9.33
N LYS A 28 -3.04 -13.95 8.53
CA LYS A 28 -2.74 -15.29 9.08
C LYS A 28 -1.39 -15.35 9.82
N GLN A 29 -0.50 -14.37 9.63
CA GLN A 29 0.85 -14.35 10.21
C GLN A 29 1.07 -13.28 11.29
N MET A 30 0.13 -12.32 11.46
CA MET A 30 0.24 -11.27 12.48
C MET A 30 -0.30 -11.77 13.82
N LEU A 31 0.51 -12.53 14.57
CA LEU A 31 0.23 -12.83 15.97
C LEU A 31 0.36 -11.53 16.80
N GLN A 32 -0.80 -11.03 17.25
CA GLN A 32 -1.15 -10.10 18.35
C GLN A 32 -0.06 -9.17 18.93
N PRO A 33 -0.33 -7.87 19.18
CA PRO A 33 0.29 -7.26 20.36
C PRO A 33 -0.24 -8.06 21.57
N PRO A 34 0.63 -8.55 22.48
CA PRO A 34 0.13 -9.23 23.66
C PRO A 34 -0.79 -8.25 24.39
N ARG A 35 -2.00 -8.69 24.73
CA ARG A 35 -2.81 -7.99 25.72
C ARG A 35 -1.94 -7.82 26.97
N GLY A 36 -1.45 -6.59 27.20
CA GLY A 36 -0.56 -6.24 28.30
C GLY A 36 0.86 -6.81 28.19
N GLY A 37 1.73 -6.19 27.39
CA GLY A 37 3.18 -6.37 27.51
C GLY A 37 3.96 -6.11 26.21
N GLU A 38 4.68 -4.98 26.16
CA GLU A 38 5.84 -4.64 25.30
C GLU A 38 5.90 -5.15 23.84
N GLY A 39 4.77 -5.41 23.17
CA GLY A 39 4.72 -5.77 21.76
C GLY A 39 4.44 -4.55 20.87
N LYS A 40 5.39 -4.16 20.02
CA LYS A 40 5.14 -3.18 18.96
C LYS A 40 4.45 -3.85 17.77
N TRP A 41 3.40 -3.24 17.24
CA TRP A 41 2.83 -3.55 15.94
C TRP A 41 3.92 -3.53 14.88
N LYS A 42 3.92 -4.56 14.01
CA LYS A 42 4.81 -4.70 12.86
C LYS A 42 4.05 -5.34 11.70
N ILE A 43 4.42 -4.92 10.49
CA ILE A 43 4.00 -5.53 9.23
C ILE A 43 5.27 -6.13 8.63
N GLU A 44 5.40 -7.46 8.62
CA GLU A 44 6.62 -8.13 8.14
C GLU A 44 6.83 -7.94 6.63
N SER A 45 5.72 -7.77 5.90
CA SER A 45 5.69 -7.51 4.46
C SER A 45 6.30 -6.17 4.04
N ARG A 46 6.33 -5.21 4.96
CA ARG A 46 6.85 -3.85 4.76
C ARG A 46 8.26 -3.82 4.16
N THR A 47 9.17 -4.64 4.68
CA THR A 47 10.57 -4.65 4.19
C THR A 47 10.65 -5.24 2.78
N LYS A 48 9.88 -6.29 2.50
CA LYS A 48 9.83 -6.95 1.20
C LYS A 48 9.21 -6.03 0.13
N ILE A 49 8.18 -5.25 0.48
CA ILE A 49 7.57 -4.26 -0.43
C ILE A 49 8.58 -3.17 -0.81
N LYS A 50 9.36 -2.65 0.16
CA LYS A 50 10.40 -1.64 -0.12
C LYS A 50 11.50 -2.14 -1.05
N SER A 51 11.87 -3.41 -0.98
CA SER A 51 12.85 -3.96 -1.94
C SER A 51 12.30 -4.08 -3.37
N LEU A 52 10.98 -4.01 -3.59
CA LEU A 52 10.42 -4.08 -4.94
C LEU A 52 10.76 -2.82 -5.78
N THR A 53 10.91 -1.65 -5.16
CA THR A 53 11.37 -0.43 -5.84
C THR A 53 12.83 -0.48 -6.25
N GLU A 54 13.65 -1.22 -5.51
CA GLU A 54 15.07 -1.43 -5.85
C GLU A 54 15.17 -2.22 -7.16
N GLY A 55 14.39 -3.29 -7.32
CA GLY A 55 14.33 -4.08 -8.54
C GLY A 55 13.77 -3.35 -9.78
N LEU A 56 13.02 -2.25 -9.59
CA LEU A 56 12.59 -1.35 -10.69
C LEU A 56 13.70 -0.37 -11.09
N SER A 57 14.61 -0.06 -10.16
CA SER A 57 15.71 0.90 -10.36
C SER A 57 16.96 0.26 -10.97
N GLU A 58 17.09 -1.06 -10.90
CA GLU A 58 18.24 -1.84 -11.40
C GLU A 58 18.41 -1.85 -12.93
N PHE A 59 17.37 -1.52 -13.69
CA PHE A 59 17.40 -1.57 -15.16
C PHE A 59 17.36 -0.15 -15.75
N GLU A 60 18.28 0.12 -16.68
CA GLU A 60 18.29 1.39 -17.44
C GLU A 60 17.10 1.47 -18.41
N ASP A 61 16.70 0.35 -19.02
CA ASP A 61 15.52 0.26 -19.89
C ASP A 61 14.23 0.08 -19.09
N ALA A 62 13.28 1.00 -19.22
CA ALA A 62 12.01 0.95 -18.48
C ALA A 62 11.15 -0.27 -18.83
N GLY A 63 11.20 -0.75 -20.08
CA GLY A 63 10.51 -1.98 -20.48
C GLY A 63 11.05 -3.21 -19.74
N GLY A 64 12.37 -3.32 -19.67
CA GLY A 64 13.09 -4.33 -18.91
C GLY A 64 12.80 -4.27 -17.41
N ALA A 65 12.78 -3.06 -16.83
CA ALA A 65 12.44 -2.84 -15.42
C ALA A 65 11.03 -3.37 -15.08
N VAL A 66 10.02 -2.96 -15.86
CA VAL A 66 8.62 -3.37 -15.66
C VAL A 66 8.47 -4.88 -15.83
N LEU A 67 9.08 -5.46 -16.88
CA LEU A 67 9.02 -6.89 -17.13
C LEU A 67 9.69 -7.70 -16.01
N HIS A 68 10.84 -7.22 -15.52
CA HIS A 68 11.54 -7.85 -14.43
C HIS A 68 10.73 -7.79 -13.13
N PHE A 69 10.14 -6.64 -12.81
CA PHE A 69 9.25 -6.48 -11.66
C PHE A 69 8.08 -7.47 -11.70
N VAL A 70 7.36 -7.56 -12.82
CA VAL A 70 6.21 -8.48 -12.96
C VAL A 70 6.67 -9.93 -12.80
N LYS A 71 7.75 -10.33 -13.48
CA LYS A 71 8.29 -11.70 -13.37
C LYS A 71 8.77 -12.02 -11.96
N TYR A 72 9.42 -11.07 -11.30
CA TYR A 72 9.88 -11.21 -9.93
C TYR A 72 8.66 -11.41 -9.01
N ALA A 73 7.68 -10.52 -9.06
CA ALA A 73 6.45 -10.64 -8.29
C ALA A 73 5.72 -11.97 -8.55
N GLU A 74 5.52 -12.37 -9.81
CA GLU A 74 4.90 -13.65 -10.18
C GLU A 74 5.68 -14.87 -9.70
N TYR A 75 7.01 -14.81 -9.65
CA TYR A 75 7.84 -15.89 -9.12
C TYR A 75 7.72 -16.04 -7.60
N TYR A 76 7.54 -14.93 -6.87
CA TYR A 76 7.38 -14.96 -5.41
C TYR A 76 5.93 -15.22 -4.97
N LEU A 77 4.92 -14.96 -5.82
CA LEU A 77 3.50 -15.21 -5.55
C LEU A 77 3.14 -16.62 -5.02
N PRO A 78 3.79 -17.74 -5.41
CA PRO A 78 3.44 -19.05 -4.84
C PRO A 78 4.15 -19.34 -3.51
N ARG A 79 5.12 -18.51 -3.12
CA ARG A 79 6.10 -18.80 -2.07
C ARG A 79 6.15 -17.72 -0.98
N SER A 80 5.37 -16.67 -1.17
CA SER A 80 5.40 -15.48 -0.35
C SER A 80 4.32 -15.56 0.72
N ASP A 81 4.62 -14.97 1.85
CA ASP A 81 3.64 -14.68 2.88
C ASP A 81 2.69 -13.54 2.46
N LEU A 82 2.98 -12.89 1.32
CA LEU A 82 2.38 -11.66 0.84
C LEU A 82 1.42 -11.87 -0.33
N ASN A 83 0.91 -13.09 -0.51
CA ASN A 83 0.26 -13.45 -1.77
C ASN A 83 -0.89 -12.51 -2.10
N SER A 84 -1.73 -12.16 -1.13
CA SER A 84 -2.86 -11.26 -1.36
C SER A 84 -2.45 -9.82 -1.63
N THR A 85 -1.46 -9.26 -0.91
CA THR A 85 -0.94 -7.91 -1.22
C THR A 85 -0.25 -7.88 -2.58
N LEU A 86 0.53 -8.91 -2.90
CA LEU A 86 1.26 -8.99 -4.16
C LEU A 86 0.32 -9.21 -5.35
N GLU A 87 -0.74 -10.00 -5.18
CA GLU A 87 -1.85 -10.13 -6.13
C GLU A 87 -2.49 -8.76 -6.37
N LYS A 88 -2.78 -8.01 -5.30
CA LYS A 88 -3.38 -6.68 -5.40
C LYS A 88 -2.44 -5.67 -6.06
N ILE A 89 -1.14 -5.71 -5.75
CA ILE A 89 -0.12 -4.89 -6.43
C ILE A 89 -0.09 -5.21 -7.93
N LEU A 90 -0.13 -6.49 -8.31
CA LEU A 90 -0.13 -6.91 -9.72
C LEU A 90 -1.43 -6.54 -10.45
N GLU A 91 -2.58 -6.59 -9.76
CA GLU A 91 -3.84 -6.04 -10.25
C GLU A 91 -3.68 -4.56 -10.58
N LYS A 92 -3.14 -3.76 -9.65
CA LYS A 92 -2.90 -2.34 -9.87
C LYS A 92 -1.93 -2.08 -11.01
N VAL A 93 -0.83 -2.83 -11.09
CA VAL A 93 0.15 -2.76 -12.19
C VAL A 93 -0.53 -3.03 -13.56
N SER A 94 -1.49 -3.95 -13.61
CA SER A 94 -2.30 -4.20 -14.81
C SER A 94 -3.17 -2.99 -15.17
N ASP A 95 -3.74 -2.30 -14.19
CA ASP A 95 -4.51 -1.08 -14.42
C ASP A 95 -3.61 0.11 -14.83
N ILE A 96 -2.40 0.21 -14.25
CA ILE A 96 -1.36 1.15 -14.71
C ILE A 96 -1.07 0.92 -16.19
N ARG A 97 -0.86 -0.33 -16.60
CA ARG A 97 -0.59 -0.67 -18.00
C ARG A 97 -1.67 -0.18 -18.95
N LYS A 98 -2.96 -0.30 -18.56
CA LYS A 98 -4.10 0.15 -19.37
C LYS A 98 -4.12 1.67 -19.51
N ARG A 99 -3.93 2.41 -18.41
CA ARG A 99 -4.04 3.89 -18.42
C ARG A 99 -2.83 4.59 -19.04
N THR A 100 -1.67 3.95 -19.06
CA THR A 100 -0.48 4.48 -19.75
C THR A 100 -0.37 4.01 -21.20
N ASP A 101 -1.37 3.31 -21.73
CA ASP A 101 -1.36 2.69 -23.06
C ASP A 101 -0.08 1.86 -23.33
N GLY A 102 0.40 1.15 -22.30
CA GLY A 102 1.62 0.37 -22.37
C GLY A 102 2.93 1.16 -22.52
N ASN A 103 2.93 2.49 -22.35
CA ASN A 103 4.15 3.31 -22.33
C ASN A 103 5.06 2.90 -21.15
N PRO A 104 6.25 2.30 -21.40
CA PRO A 104 7.07 1.72 -20.34
C PRO A 104 7.61 2.74 -19.33
N GLU A 105 7.95 3.95 -19.76
CA GLU A 105 8.47 5.01 -18.88
C GLU A 105 7.40 5.51 -17.93
N GLN A 106 6.20 5.76 -18.45
CA GLN A 106 5.06 6.14 -17.61
C GLN A 106 4.66 4.99 -16.68
N MET A 107 4.66 3.74 -17.16
CA MET A 107 4.40 2.57 -16.31
C MET A 107 5.40 2.49 -15.17
N ARG A 108 6.70 2.53 -15.47
CA ARG A 108 7.76 2.48 -14.45
C ARG A 108 7.57 3.55 -13.40
N ARG A 109 7.43 4.81 -13.82
CA ARG A 109 7.23 5.95 -12.90
C ARG A 109 6.02 5.74 -12.00
N GLN A 110 4.90 5.29 -12.55
CA GLN A 110 3.68 5.10 -11.76
C GLN A 110 3.75 3.87 -10.84
N ILE A 111 4.42 2.79 -11.24
CA ILE A 111 4.66 1.61 -10.39
C ILE A 111 5.60 2.00 -9.23
N GLU A 112 6.65 2.77 -9.49
CA GLU A 112 7.55 3.28 -8.44
C GLU A 112 6.77 4.11 -7.39
N HIS A 113 5.87 4.98 -7.84
CA HIS A 113 5.00 5.75 -6.94
C HIS A 113 4.02 4.85 -6.18
N LEU A 114 3.40 3.87 -6.84
CA LEU A 114 2.49 2.92 -6.21
C LEU A 114 3.17 2.21 -5.03
N ILE A 115 4.35 1.61 -5.28
CA ILE A 115 5.10 0.90 -4.24
C ILE A 115 5.57 1.86 -3.15
N GLY A 116 6.03 3.07 -3.52
CA GLY A 116 6.43 4.11 -2.58
C GLY A 116 5.30 4.52 -1.63
N TYR A 117 4.10 4.78 -2.16
CA TYR A 117 2.93 5.14 -1.35
C TYR A 117 2.46 3.99 -0.47
N ILE A 118 2.45 2.74 -0.96
CA ILE A 118 2.12 1.58 -0.14
C ILE A 118 3.07 1.49 1.05
N ALA A 119 4.38 1.55 0.79
CA ALA A 119 5.38 1.45 1.84
C ALA A 119 5.26 2.58 2.87
N TRP A 120 5.06 3.82 2.42
CA TRP A 120 4.93 4.97 3.32
C TRP A 120 3.63 4.96 4.14
N SER A 121 2.52 4.56 3.52
CA SER A 121 1.21 4.43 4.18
C SER A 121 1.24 3.37 5.28
N LEU A 122 1.89 2.22 5.02
CA LEU A 122 2.07 1.16 6.01
C LEU A 122 2.94 1.62 7.18
N ASP A 123 4.00 2.37 6.90
CA ASP A 123 4.87 2.96 7.94
C ASP A 123 4.08 3.90 8.85
N GLY A 124 3.32 4.82 8.25
CA GLY A 124 2.47 5.77 8.94
C GLY A 124 1.45 5.06 9.82
N PHE A 125 0.73 4.09 9.25
CA PHE A 125 -0.29 3.36 9.97
C PHE A 125 0.26 2.55 11.16
N VAL A 126 1.35 1.82 10.97
CA VAL A 126 2.01 1.06 12.06
C VAL A 126 2.50 1.99 13.17
N ASN A 127 3.03 3.17 12.82
CA ASN A 127 3.44 4.16 13.80
C ASN A 127 2.24 4.70 14.59
N ILE A 128 1.10 4.95 13.94
CA ILE A 128 -0.13 5.36 14.62
C ILE A 128 -0.58 4.30 15.62
N LEU A 129 -0.65 3.03 15.21
CA LEU A 129 -1.04 1.93 16.10
C LEU A 129 -0.09 1.79 17.29
N ASN A 130 1.22 1.92 17.06
CA ASN A 130 2.23 1.83 18.12
C ASN A 130 2.17 2.99 19.11
N ASN A 131 1.83 4.19 18.65
CA ASN A 131 1.78 5.39 19.49
C ASN A 131 0.45 5.52 20.25
N CYS A 132 -0.65 5.06 19.65
CA CYS A 132 -1.99 5.19 20.23
C CYS A 132 -2.42 3.97 21.06
N GLY A 133 -1.75 2.83 20.89
CA GLY A 133 -2.11 1.59 21.58
C GLY A 133 -3.52 1.13 21.19
N ASP A 134 -4.40 0.95 22.18
CA ASP A 134 -5.79 0.50 21.97
C ASP A 134 -6.81 1.65 21.94
N ASP A 135 -6.37 2.91 21.96
CA ASP A 135 -7.27 4.08 21.90
C ASP A 135 -7.76 4.31 20.45
N GLU A 136 -8.93 3.77 20.13
CA GLU A 136 -9.58 3.96 18.82
C GLU A 136 -9.73 5.44 18.45
N LYS A 137 -10.11 6.29 19.42
CA LYS A 137 -10.37 7.69 19.13
C LYS A 137 -9.06 8.36 18.69
N ALA A 138 -7.98 8.10 19.41
CA ALA A 138 -6.66 8.58 19.04
C ALA A 138 -6.19 8.01 17.69
N ILE A 139 -6.44 6.72 17.41
CA ILE A 139 -6.12 6.11 16.10
C ILE A 139 -6.87 6.82 14.97
N ARG A 140 -8.19 7.02 15.12
CA ARG A 140 -9.03 7.72 14.14
C ARG A 140 -8.56 9.14 13.90
N GLU A 141 -8.29 9.91 14.95
CA GLU A 141 -7.82 11.29 14.84
C GLU A 141 -6.46 11.40 14.13
N ASN A 142 -5.55 10.46 14.38
CA ASN A 142 -4.24 10.45 13.71
C ASN A 142 -4.35 9.99 12.24
N LEU A 143 -5.17 8.97 11.95
CA LEU A 143 -5.46 8.54 10.58
C LEU A 143 -6.12 9.67 9.78
N ASP A 144 -7.08 10.37 10.36
CA ASP A 144 -7.77 11.49 9.73
C ASP A 144 -6.79 12.61 9.34
N ARG A 145 -5.85 12.97 10.24
CA ARG A 145 -4.82 13.97 9.94
C ARG A 145 -3.89 13.53 8.83
N MET A 146 -3.42 12.28 8.89
CA MET A 146 -2.51 11.71 7.89
C MET A 146 -3.19 11.70 6.51
N LEU A 147 -4.38 11.12 6.40
CA LEU A 147 -5.12 11.03 5.14
C LEU A 147 -5.61 12.38 4.64
N THR A 148 -5.94 13.34 5.53
CA THR A 148 -6.27 14.71 5.11
C THR A 148 -5.08 15.36 4.43
N ALA A 149 -3.87 15.22 4.99
CA ALA A 149 -2.67 15.76 4.37
C ALA A 149 -2.39 15.12 2.99
N GLU A 150 -2.54 13.81 2.87
CA GLU A 150 -2.26 13.06 1.65
C GLU A 150 -3.31 13.26 0.56
N LEU A 151 -4.57 12.99 0.88
CA LEU A 151 -5.65 12.93 -0.10
C LEU A 151 -6.11 14.32 -0.53
N SER A 152 -6.00 15.34 0.32
CA SER A 152 -6.35 16.71 -0.08
C SER A 152 -5.39 17.25 -1.12
N LEU A 153 -4.08 16.93 -1.00
CA LEU A 153 -3.08 17.32 -1.99
C LEU A 153 -3.33 16.66 -3.35
N ALA A 154 -3.90 15.45 -3.35
CA ALA A 154 -4.23 14.71 -4.56
C ALA A 154 -5.67 14.93 -5.08
N GLY A 155 -6.48 15.79 -4.44
CA GLY A 155 -7.88 16.00 -4.83
C GLY A 155 -8.78 14.76 -4.64
N ALA A 156 -8.50 13.93 -3.64
CA ALA A 156 -9.22 12.70 -3.29
C ALA A 156 -9.76 12.71 -1.85
N GLY A 157 -9.95 13.89 -1.25
CA GLY A 157 -10.41 14.03 0.14
C GLY A 157 -11.78 13.41 0.42
N ASP A 158 -12.59 13.16 -0.60
CA ASP A 158 -13.88 12.48 -0.52
C ASP A 158 -13.75 10.99 -0.15
N GLN A 159 -12.59 10.36 -0.41
CA GLN A 159 -12.33 8.95 -0.09
C GLN A 159 -11.83 8.74 1.35
N LYS A 160 -11.45 9.83 2.04
CA LYS A 160 -10.80 9.79 3.35
C LYS A 160 -11.60 8.99 4.39
N ASP A 161 -12.88 9.32 4.57
CA ASP A 161 -13.70 8.72 5.62
C ASP A 161 -13.90 7.22 5.40
N ASP A 162 -14.01 6.79 4.14
CA ASP A 162 -14.09 5.37 3.77
C ASP A 162 -12.80 4.62 4.13
N ILE A 163 -11.64 5.17 3.76
CA ILE A 163 -10.33 4.59 4.08
C ILE A 163 -10.12 4.50 5.60
N VAL A 164 -10.40 5.58 6.36
CA VAL A 164 -10.32 5.57 7.83
C VAL A 164 -11.20 4.46 8.40
N ASN A 165 -12.45 4.35 7.93
CA ASN A 165 -13.39 3.37 8.44
C ASN A 165 -12.94 1.93 8.14
N LYS A 166 -12.45 1.65 6.93
CA LYS A 166 -11.94 0.32 6.58
C LYS A 166 -10.68 -0.04 7.38
N LEU A 167 -9.76 0.88 7.60
CA LEU A 167 -8.56 0.64 8.42
C LEU A 167 -8.91 0.37 9.89
N VAL A 168 -9.86 1.13 10.44
CA VAL A 168 -10.33 0.93 11.82
C VAL A 168 -11.14 -0.37 11.94
N GLU A 169 -11.99 -0.68 10.95
CA GLU A 169 -12.73 -1.94 10.91
C GLU A 169 -11.76 -3.13 10.79
N TRP A 170 -10.75 -3.04 9.94
CA TRP A 170 -9.68 -4.02 9.86
C TRP A 170 -8.98 -4.21 11.21
N TRP A 171 -8.57 -3.11 11.85
CA TRP A 171 -7.89 -3.14 13.15
C TRP A 171 -8.77 -3.79 14.23
N LYS A 172 -10.07 -3.49 14.25
CA LYS A 172 -11.05 -4.03 15.23
C LYS A 172 -11.50 -5.46 14.96
N ASN A 173 -11.83 -5.76 13.70
CA ASN A 173 -12.43 -7.01 13.24
C ASN A 173 -11.54 -7.69 12.20
N PRO A 174 -10.34 -8.15 12.60
CA PRO A 174 -9.32 -8.62 11.67
C PRO A 174 -9.60 -10.03 11.09
N GLY A 175 -10.82 -10.31 10.62
CA GLY A 175 -11.22 -11.59 10.02
C GLY A 175 -12.57 -11.60 9.31
N ARG A 176 -13.13 -10.43 8.99
CA ARG A 176 -14.39 -10.31 8.22
C ARG A 176 -14.22 -9.77 6.79
N GLY A 177 -12.99 -9.47 6.37
CA GLY A 177 -12.68 -9.26 4.95
C GLY A 177 -12.85 -10.58 4.21
N ARG A 178 -13.76 -10.59 3.24
CA ARG A 178 -14.16 -11.78 2.46
C ARG A 178 -13.02 -12.42 1.70
#